data_AF-A0AAJ6ABJ7-F1
#
_entry.id   AF-A0AAJ6ABJ7-F1
#
_cell.length_a   1.000
_cell.length_b   1.000
_cell.length_c   1.000
_cell.angle_alpha   90.00
_cell.angle_beta   90.00
_cell.angle_gamma   90.00
#
_symmetry.space_group_name_H-M   'P 1'
#
loop_
_entity.id
_entity.type
_entity.pdbx_description
1 polymer ?
#
loop_
_entity_poly.entity_id
_entity_poly.type
_entity_poly.pdbx_seq_one_letter_code
_entity_poly.pdbx_strand_id
1 'polypeptide(L)'
;MNFKAGLRGPMSIIPISNRYELYNLLKKLNKFLEENKINNHLLISDRLFKRYVTYEEAKGVEHILDNVFEPFLSSLSEREKVIFLKFRTSFSRLLEQLRFLLSKGEKNGVIKITISDLPYEIYDKYKDDNFYDNLSIDDEPYWMRNLSSESY
;
A
#
# COMPACT_ATOMS: atom_id res chain seq x y z
N MET A 1 -1.05 20.58 4.33
CA MET A 1 -2.07 19.76 5.03
C MET A 1 -1.47 18.40 5.37
N ASN A 2 -1.70 17.92 6.59
CA ASN A 2 -1.26 16.59 7.03
C ASN A 2 -2.36 15.57 6.74
N PHE A 3 -2.42 15.11 5.49
CA PHE A 3 -3.38 14.07 5.10
C PHE A 3 -2.97 12.71 5.65
N LYS A 4 -3.93 11.90 6.05
CA LYS A 4 -3.76 10.49 6.39
C LYS A 4 -3.77 9.65 5.13
N ALA A 5 -2.85 8.68 5.11
CA ALA A 5 -2.83 7.63 4.12
C ALA A 5 -3.06 6.27 4.79
N GLY A 6 -3.55 5.33 4.01
CA GLY A 6 -3.90 4.01 4.49
C GLY A 6 -3.94 2.99 3.36
N LEU A 7 -4.34 1.78 3.72
CA LEU A 7 -4.60 0.73 2.76
C LEU A 7 -6.08 0.67 2.45
N ARG A 8 -6.39 0.52 1.18
CA ARG A 8 -7.71 0.29 0.65
C ARG A 8 -7.78 -1.13 0.12
N GLY A 9 -8.76 -1.87 0.57
CA GLY A 9 -9.16 -3.12 -0.05
C GLY A 9 -10.57 -3.01 -0.65
N PRO A 10 -11.17 -4.15 -1.03
CA PRO A 10 -12.45 -4.17 -1.74
C PRO A 10 -13.62 -3.68 -0.88
N MET A 11 -13.56 -3.87 0.44
CA MET A 11 -14.69 -3.58 1.35
C MET A 11 -14.38 -2.51 2.39
N SER A 12 -13.12 -2.06 2.52
CA SER A 12 -12.75 -1.11 3.57
C SER A 12 -11.50 -0.31 3.23
N ILE A 13 -11.40 0.84 3.88
CA ILE A 13 -10.20 1.67 3.91
C ILE A 13 -9.74 1.76 5.36
N ILE A 14 -8.45 1.49 5.58
CA ILE A 14 -7.85 1.42 6.91
C ILE A 14 -6.76 2.50 6.98
N PRO A 15 -7.03 3.65 7.62
CA PRO A 15 -6.04 4.70 7.82
C PRO A 15 -4.86 4.20 8.65
N ILE A 16 -3.63 4.49 8.24
CA ILE A 16 -2.41 4.02 8.92
C ILE A 16 -1.74 5.18 9.67
N SER A 17 -1.25 6.18 8.97
CA SER A 17 -0.57 7.35 9.54
C SER A 17 -0.71 8.57 8.64
N ASN A 18 -0.04 9.67 8.99
CA ASN A 18 0.18 10.76 8.02
C ASN A 18 0.86 10.21 6.77
N ARG A 19 0.42 10.65 5.58
CA ARG A 19 0.95 10.22 4.28
C ARG A 19 2.47 10.30 4.20
N TYR A 20 3.08 11.34 4.74
CA TYR A 20 4.54 11.50 4.68
C TYR A 20 5.28 10.51 5.56
N GLU A 21 4.74 10.19 6.74
CA GLU A 21 5.33 9.16 7.61
C GLU A 21 5.20 7.78 6.96
N LEU A 22 4.04 7.45 6.38
CA LEU A 22 3.84 6.18 5.67
C LEU A 22 4.75 6.08 4.44
N TYR A 23 4.89 7.18 3.68
CA TYR A 23 5.76 7.24 2.51
C TYR A 23 7.21 7.02 2.88
N ASN A 24 7.72 7.70 3.90
CA ASN A 24 9.08 7.54 4.36
C ASN A 24 9.36 6.12 4.88
N LEU A 25 8.41 5.53 5.62
CA LEU A 25 8.51 4.13 6.05
C LEU A 25 8.61 3.19 4.85
N LEU A 26 7.75 3.36 3.85
CA LEU A 26 7.74 2.50 2.66
C LEU A 26 8.99 2.70 1.79
N LYS A 27 9.53 3.91 1.70
CA LYS A 27 10.85 4.12 1.06
C LYS A 27 11.97 3.40 1.79
N LYS A 28 11.96 3.42 3.13
CA LYS A 28 12.91 2.64 3.93
C LYS A 28 12.75 1.14 3.70
N LEU A 29 11.51 0.65 3.63
CA LEU A 29 11.23 -0.75 3.29
C LEU A 29 11.76 -1.10 1.90
N ASN A 30 11.45 -0.29 0.87
CA ASN A 30 11.92 -0.54 -0.50
C ASN A 30 13.45 -0.61 -0.57
N LYS A 31 14.13 0.36 0.06
CA LYS A 31 15.59 0.37 0.16
C LYS A 31 16.12 -0.89 0.87
N PHE A 32 15.50 -1.27 1.99
CA PHE A 32 15.86 -2.49 2.72
C PHE A 32 15.71 -3.73 1.84
N LEU A 33 14.61 -3.87 1.09
CA LEU A 33 14.37 -5.00 0.21
C LEU A 33 15.42 -5.09 -0.91
N GLU A 34 15.80 -3.95 -1.50
CA GLU A 34 16.82 -3.85 -2.54
C GLU A 34 18.21 -4.22 -2.00
N GLU A 35 18.62 -3.63 -0.88
CA GLU A 35 19.93 -3.88 -0.24
C GLU A 35 20.10 -5.35 0.19
N ASN A 36 19.01 -5.98 0.63
CA ASN A 36 19.00 -7.39 1.03
C ASN A 36 18.67 -8.35 -0.13
N LYS A 37 18.57 -7.84 -1.37
CA LYS A 37 18.31 -8.64 -2.59
C LYS A 37 17.10 -9.57 -2.46
N ILE A 38 16.03 -9.06 -1.86
CA ILE A 38 14.81 -9.84 -1.66
C ILE A 38 14.16 -10.11 -3.02
N ASN A 39 13.95 -11.39 -3.34
CA ASN A 39 13.28 -11.79 -4.57
C ASN A 39 11.86 -11.20 -4.64
N ASN A 40 11.44 -10.80 -5.85
CA ASN A 40 10.12 -10.22 -6.11
C ASN A 40 9.80 -8.94 -5.32
N HIS A 41 10.81 -8.20 -4.84
CA HIS A 41 10.60 -6.95 -4.08
C HIS A 41 9.74 -5.91 -4.82
N LEU A 42 9.70 -5.95 -6.15
CA LEU A 42 8.85 -5.08 -7.00
C LEU A 42 7.34 -5.20 -6.70
N LEU A 43 6.88 -6.32 -6.12
CA LEU A 43 5.51 -6.45 -5.61
C LEU A 43 5.20 -5.39 -4.53
N ILE A 44 6.20 -5.01 -3.74
CA ILE A 44 6.08 -3.95 -2.75
C ILE A 44 6.54 -2.62 -3.36
N SER A 45 7.76 -2.56 -3.89
CA SER A 45 8.42 -1.30 -4.25
C SER A 45 7.87 -0.60 -5.51
N ASP A 46 7.17 -1.34 -6.37
CA ASP A 46 6.43 -0.78 -7.50
C ASP A 46 4.93 -1.00 -7.36
N ARG A 47 4.47 -2.26 -7.32
CA ARG A 47 3.04 -2.61 -7.39
C ARG A 47 2.26 -2.01 -6.21
N LEU A 48 2.52 -2.45 -4.97
CA LEU A 48 1.78 -1.92 -3.82
C LEU A 48 2.08 -0.44 -3.54
N PHE A 49 3.34 -0.02 -3.72
CA PHE A 49 3.77 1.34 -3.40
C PHE A 49 3.16 2.41 -4.32
N LYS A 50 3.02 2.13 -5.62
CA LYS A 50 2.54 3.11 -6.62
C LYS A 50 1.15 2.78 -7.18
N ARG A 51 0.84 1.50 -7.33
CA ARG A 51 -0.32 1.00 -8.08
C ARG A 51 -1.28 0.30 -7.10
N TYR A 52 -1.56 -0.96 -7.37
CA TYR A 52 -2.34 -1.87 -6.58
C TYR A 52 -1.75 -3.28 -6.70
N VAL A 53 -2.22 -4.18 -5.85
CA VAL A 53 -1.94 -5.62 -5.94
C VAL A 53 -3.24 -6.41 -6.02
N THR A 54 -3.30 -7.34 -6.96
CA THR A 54 -4.35 -8.37 -7.04
C THR A 54 -4.19 -9.38 -5.90
N TYR A 55 -5.13 -10.32 -5.75
CA TYR A 55 -5.02 -11.35 -4.70
C TYR A 55 -3.75 -12.20 -4.79
N GLU A 56 -3.37 -12.64 -5.99
CA GLU A 56 -2.17 -13.47 -6.18
C GLU A 56 -0.90 -12.69 -5.83
N GLU A 57 -0.81 -11.43 -6.27
CA GLU A 57 0.28 -10.53 -5.90
C GLU A 57 0.28 -10.21 -4.40
N ALA A 58 -0.88 -10.04 -3.78
CA ALA A 58 -1.02 -9.74 -2.36
C ALA A 58 -0.53 -10.88 -1.46
N LYS A 59 -0.74 -12.14 -1.86
CA LYS A 59 -0.09 -13.29 -1.20
C LYS A 59 1.43 -13.21 -1.28
N GLY A 60 1.96 -12.82 -2.44
CA GLY A 60 3.40 -12.59 -2.62
C GLY A 60 3.93 -11.47 -1.72
N VAL A 61 3.18 -10.37 -1.59
CA VAL A 61 3.50 -9.29 -0.65
C VAL A 61 3.50 -9.78 0.80
N GLU A 62 2.47 -10.52 1.23
CA GLU A 62 2.40 -11.05 2.60
C GLU A 62 3.62 -11.93 2.90
N HIS A 63 3.97 -12.84 1.98
CA HIS A 63 5.15 -13.67 2.11
C HIS A 63 6.45 -12.86 2.24
N ILE A 64 6.62 -11.81 1.44
CA ILE A 64 7.77 -10.91 1.55
C ILE A 64 7.79 -10.22 2.92
N LEU A 65 6.66 -9.65 3.34
CA LEU A 65 6.55 -8.94 4.62
C LEU A 65 6.86 -9.85 5.81
N ASP A 66 6.45 -11.12 5.77
CA ASP A 66 6.75 -12.10 6.80
C ASP A 66 8.23 -12.46 6.85
N ASN A 67 8.86 -12.67 5.68
CA ASN A 67 10.28 -13.02 5.59
C ASN A 67 11.19 -11.90 6.10
N VAL A 68 10.79 -10.64 5.91
CA VAL A 68 11.60 -9.47 6.32
C VAL A 68 11.17 -8.87 7.64
N PHE A 69 10.15 -9.43 8.31
CA PHE A 69 9.48 -8.80 9.44
C PHE A 69 10.45 -8.44 10.56
N GLU A 70 11.13 -9.42 11.16
CA GLU A 70 12.03 -9.20 12.30
C GLU A 70 13.25 -8.34 11.94
N PRO A 71 13.98 -8.62 10.83
CA PRO A 71 15.13 -7.81 10.44
C PRO A 71 14.76 -6.35 10.15
N PHE A 72 13.65 -6.12 9.44
CA PHE A 72 13.22 -4.76 9.12
C PHE A 72 12.71 -4.04 10.38
N LEU A 73 11.86 -4.69 11.19
CA LEU A 73 11.33 -4.11 12.44
C LEU A 73 12.45 -3.66 13.39
N SER A 74 13.54 -4.44 13.47
CA SER A 74 14.72 -4.11 14.29
C SER A 74 15.48 -2.87 13.81
N SER A 75 15.36 -2.52 12.51
CA SER A 75 16.01 -1.34 11.92
C SER A 75 15.22 -0.03 12.11
N LEU A 76 13.98 -0.11 12.60
CA LEU A 76 13.06 1.01 12.72
C LEU A 76 13.16 1.72 14.07
N SER A 77 12.88 3.03 14.08
CA SER A 77 12.61 3.75 15.33
C SER A 77 11.28 3.30 15.97
N GLU A 78 11.07 3.55 17.26
CA GLU A 78 9.83 3.17 17.96
C GLU A 78 8.56 3.72 17.27
N ARG A 79 8.61 4.97 16.77
CA ARG A 79 7.51 5.56 16.03
C ARG A 79 7.22 4.81 14.73
N GLU A 80 8.26 4.42 14.00
CA GLU A 80 8.15 3.70 12.73
C GLU A 80 7.68 2.26 12.94
N LYS A 81 8.11 1.60 14.02
CA LYS A 81 7.62 0.26 14.40
C LYS A 81 6.11 0.25 14.55
N VAL A 82 5.53 1.24 15.24
CA VAL A 82 4.07 1.38 15.38
C VAL A 82 3.38 1.50 14.02
N ILE A 83 3.93 2.30 13.11
CA ILE A 83 3.36 2.49 11.77
C ILE A 83 3.48 1.19 10.97
N PHE A 84 4.62 0.51 11.01
CA PHE A 84 4.86 -0.74 10.29
C PHE A 84 3.97 -1.89 10.77
N LEU A 85 3.84 -2.06 12.10
CA LEU A 85 2.93 -3.06 12.69
C LEU A 85 1.49 -2.80 12.26
N LYS A 86 1.06 -1.54 12.28
CA LYS A 86 -0.28 -1.17 11.81
C LYS A 86 -0.45 -1.42 10.32
N PHE A 87 0.55 -1.09 9.50
CA PHE A 87 0.55 -1.37 8.06
C PHE A 87 0.41 -2.87 7.78
N ARG A 88 1.26 -3.72 8.37
CA ARG A 88 1.23 -5.17 8.19
C ARG A 88 -0.10 -5.77 8.64
N THR A 89 -0.58 -5.39 9.83
CA THR A 89 -1.87 -5.87 10.37
C THR A 89 -3.04 -5.47 9.46
N SER A 90 -3.02 -4.24 8.95
CA SER A 90 -4.04 -3.75 8.01
C SER A 90 -3.97 -4.51 6.69
N PHE A 91 -2.78 -4.77 6.17
CA PHE A 91 -2.57 -5.51 4.93
C PHE A 91 -3.13 -6.93 5.03
N SER A 92 -2.76 -7.68 6.08
CA SER A 92 -3.26 -9.05 6.29
C SER A 92 -4.79 -9.08 6.42
N ARG A 93 -5.39 -8.12 7.15
CA ARG A 93 -6.85 -7.98 7.22
C ARG A 93 -7.50 -7.75 5.85
N LEU A 94 -6.88 -6.98 4.96
CA LEU A 94 -7.43 -6.75 3.61
C LEU A 94 -7.21 -7.96 2.69
N LEU A 95 -6.12 -8.70 2.85
CA LEU A 95 -5.91 -9.96 2.12
C LEU A 95 -6.98 -11.00 2.49
N GLU A 96 -7.36 -11.07 3.77
CA GLU A 96 -8.49 -11.88 4.22
C GLU A 96 -9.82 -11.48 3.56
N GLN A 97 -10.05 -10.18 3.33
CA GLN A 97 -11.22 -9.70 2.59
C GLN A 97 -11.19 -10.16 1.13
N LEU A 98 -10.04 -10.08 0.46
CA LEU A 98 -9.88 -10.60 -0.90
C LEU A 98 -10.15 -12.10 -0.96
N ARG A 99 -9.60 -12.87 -0.01
CA ARG A 99 -9.81 -14.32 0.09
C ARG A 99 -11.29 -14.66 0.27
N PHE A 100 -11.99 -13.92 1.14
CA PHE A 100 -13.42 -14.08 1.34
C PHE A 100 -14.21 -13.84 0.06
N LEU A 101 -13.95 -12.74 -0.65
CA LEU A 101 -14.65 -12.42 -1.91
C LEU A 101 -14.39 -13.47 -3.00
N LEU A 102 -13.14 -13.94 -3.14
CA LEU A 102 -12.82 -15.01 -4.08
C LEU A 102 -13.56 -16.31 -3.79
N SER A 103 -13.73 -16.65 -2.50
CA SER A 103 -14.55 -17.80 -2.09
C SER A 103 -16.03 -17.67 -2.47
N LYS A 104 -16.50 -16.44 -2.75
CA LYS A 104 -17.85 -16.13 -3.24
C LYS A 104 -17.94 -15.99 -4.75
N GLY A 105 -16.83 -16.20 -5.47
CA GLY A 105 -16.77 -16.07 -6.94
C GLY A 105 -16.47 -14.67 -7.45
N GLU A 106 -16.22 -13.70 -6.56
CA GLU A 106 -15.86 -12.32 -6.91
C GLU A 106 -14.35 -12.23 -7.20
N LYS A 107 -13.99 -11.85 -8.43
CA LYS A 107 -12.59 -11.92 -8.91
C LYS A 107 -11.85 -10.59 -9.00
N ASN A 108 -12.52 -9.46 -8.85
CA ASN A 108 -11.97 -8.13 -9.19
C ASN A 108 -11.54 -7.29 -7.99
N GLY A 109 -11.17 -7.93 -6.87
CA GLY A 109 -10.68 -7.22 -5.69
C GLY A 109 -9.20 -6.89 -5.78
N VAL A 110 -8.82 -5.68 -5.37
CA VAL A 110 -7.43 -5.23 -5.27
C VAL A 110 -7.13 -4.58 -3.92
N ILE A 111 -5.85 -4.52 -3.55
CA ILE A 111 -5.36 -3.71 -2.43
C ILE A 111 -4.47 -2.59 -2.99
N LYS A 112 -4.71 -1.35 -2.56
CA LYS A 112 -3.88 -0.18 -2.92
C LYS A 112 -3.66 0.75 -1.75
N ILE A 113 -2.65 1.61 -1.86
CA ILE A 113 -2.44 2.71 -0.91
C ILE A 113 -3.24 3.93 -1.40
N THR A 114 -3.96 4.58 -0.49
CA THR A 114 -4.78 5.76 -0.79
C THR A 114 -4.64 6.81 0.30
N ILE A 115 -5.01 8.06 -0.04
CA ILE A 115 -5.43 9.04 0.96
C ILE A 115 -6.77 8.59 1.55
N SER A 116 -6.86 8.60 2.89
CA SER A 116 -8.05 8.16 3.63
C SER A 116 -8.88 9.32 4.18
N ASP A 117 -8.51 10.56 3.87
CA ASP A 117 -9.28 11.73 4.24
C ASP A 117 -10.27 12.11 3.14
N LEU A 118 -11.46 12.54 3.54
CA LEU A 118 -12.44 13.10 2.61
C LEU A 118 -12.02 14.51 2.14
N PRO A 119 -12.35 14.92 0.90
CA PRO A 119 -13.04 14.13 -0.12
C PRO A 119 -12.11 13.26 -0.98
N TYR A 120 -10.79 13.30 -0.75
CA TYR A 120 -9.77 12.66 -1.61
C TYR A 120 -9.95 11.16 -1.77
N GLU A 121 -10.43 10.47 -0.73
CA GLU A 121 -10.82 9.06 -0.80
C GLU A 121 -11.87 8.78 -1.89
N ILE A 122 -12.85 9.68 -2.06
CA ILE A 122 -13.94 9.54 -3.03
C ILE A 122 -13.37 9.64 -4.44
N TYR A 123 -12.50 10.59 -4.70
CA TYR A 123 -11.89 10.73 -6.01
C TYR A 123 -10.97 9.55 -6.37
N ASP A 124 -10.18 9.04 -5.41
CA ASP A 124 -9.35 7.85 -5.60
C ASP A 124 -10.21 6.57 -5.81
N LYS A 125 -11.47 6.59 -5.36
CA LYS A 125 -12.46 5.53 -5.65
C LYS A 125 -12.94 5.51 -7.09
N TYR A 126 -12.96 6.65 -7.77
CA TYR A 126 -13.41 6.72 -9.16
C TYR A 126 -12.28 6.58 -10.17
N LYS A 127 -11.01 6.42 -9.74
CA LYS A 127 -9.91 6.09 -10.64
C LYS A 127 -9.97 4.60 -11.00
N ASP A 128 -10.04 4.35 -12.30
CA ASP A 128 -9.97 3.01 -12.90
C ASP A 128 -8.57 2.41 -12.74
N ASP A 129 -8.47 1.08 -12.72
CA ASP A 129 -7.21 0.34 -12.62
C ASP A 129 -6.27 0.68 -13.79
N ASN A 130 -6.84 0.94 -14.98
CA ASN A 130 -6.10 1.43 -16.15
C ASN A 130 -5.29 2.71 -15.88
N PHE A 131 -5.74 3.59 -14.98
CA PHE A 131 -4.98 4.78 -14.60
C PHE A 131 -3.66 4.39 -13.91
N TYR A 132 -3.72 3.44 -12.98
CA TYR A 132 -2.54 2.97 -12.24
C TYR A 132 -1.62 2.11 -13.10
N ASP A 133 -2.17 1.36 -14.04
CA ASP A 133 -1.38 0.54 -14.96
C ASP A 133 -0.53 1.38 -15.93
N ASN A 134 -0.99 2.58 -16.26
CA ASN A 134 -0.28 3.53 -17.13
C ASN A 134 0.73 4.42 -16.38
N LEU A 135 0.94 4.22 -15.08
CA LEU A 135 1.99 4.94 -14.35
C LEU A 135 3.37 4.52 -14.85
N SER A 136 4.22 5.51 -15.14
CA SER A 136 5.63 5.30 -15.48
C SER A 136 6.43 4.79 -14.27
N ILE A 137 7.60 4.20 -14.52
CA ILE A 137 8.53 3.84 -13.46
C ILE A 137 9.03 5.07 -12.69
N ASP A 138 9.14 6.23 -13.35
CA ASP A 138 9.61 7.48 -12.76
C ASP A 138 8.50 8.29 -12.08
N ASP A 139 7.25 7.85 -12.22
CA ASP A 139 6.12 8.55 -11.64
C ASP A 139 6.11 8.44 -10.12
N GLU A 140 5.82 9.56 -9.46
CA GLU A 140 5.47 9.57 -8.04
C GLU A 140 4.15 8.83 -7.82
N PRO A 141 4.02 8.02 -6.73
CA PRO A 141 2.76 7.40 -6.36
C PRO A 141 1.61 8.41 -6.34
N TYR A 142 0.45 8.02 -6.89
CA TYR A 142 -0.69 8.93 -7.01
C TYR A 142 -1.10 9.56 -5.67
N TRP A 143 -1.10 8.75 -4.59
CA TRP A 143 -1.43 9.18 -3.23
C TRP A 143 -0.44 10.20 -2.61
N MET A 144 0.69 10.47 -3.27
CA MET A 144 1.67 11.48 -2.86
C MET A 144 1.68 12.75 -3.72
N ARG A 145 1.03 12.71 -4.89
CA ARG A 145 0.94 13.87 -5.78
C ARG A 145 0.23 15.04 -5.09
N ASN A 146 0.41 16.24 -5.63
CA ASN A 146 -0.21 17.44 -5.08
C ASN A 146 -1.73 17.28 -5.00
N LEU A 147 -2.26 17.46 -3.80
CA LEU A 147 -3.69 17.42 -3.51
C LEU A 147 -4.19 18.86 -3.51
N SER A 148 -4.64 19.36 -4.66
CA SER A 148 -5.46 20.58 -4.74
C SER A 148 -6.87 20.21 -5.16
N SER A 149 -7.87 20.99 -4.74
CA SER A 149 -9.27 20.81 -5.19
C SER A 149 -9.47 20.95 -6.70
N GLU A 150 -8.46 21.46 -7.43
CA GLU A 150 -8.46 21.59 -8.88
C GLU A 150 -7.79 20.41 -9.61
N SER A 151 -7.06 19.57 -8.88
CA SER A 151 -6.29 18.44 -9.45
C SER A 151 -6.88 17.06 -9.14
N TYR A 152 -8.02 17.00 -8.45
CA TYR A 152 -8.73 15.77 -8.06
C TYR A 152 -10.21 15.82 -8.43
#